data_AF-A0A1I1PWG1-F1
#
_entry.id   AF-A0A1I1PWG1-F1
#
_cell.length_a   1.000
_cell.length_b   1.000
_cell.length_c   1.000
_cell.angle_alpha   90.00
_cell.angle_beta   90.00
_cell.angle_gamma   90.00
#
_symmetry.space_group_name_H-M   'P 1'
#
loop_
_entity.id
_entity.type
_entity.pdbx_description
1 polymer ?
#
loop_
_entity_poly.entity_id
_entity_poly.type
_entity_poly.pdbx_seq_one_letter_code
_entity_poly.pdbx_strand_id
1 'polypeptide(L)'
;MNNKNSKIDIGITVLFEIILITNAILSITSRQWKNLALSLLAIVCIILPFIITHIANIKNLVLPSSFNLISLLFIFLTLYFGEIKNFYSIFWWWDLLLHAIFGSYAVLIALHLIQGIIAKEKKVTKQ
;
A
#
# COMPACT_ATOMS: atom_id res chain seq x y z
N MET A 1 -20.07 -7.78 5.70
CA MET A 1 -19.07 -6.90 6.35
C MET A 1 -18.43 -6.10 5.24
N ASN A 2 -18.51 -4.78 5.28
CA ASN A 2 -17.95 -3.91 4.23
C ASN A 2 -16.58 -3.42 4.69
N ASN A 3 -15.55 -3.50 3.84
CA ASN A 3 -14.24 -2.94 4.14
C ASN A 3 -14.38 -1.41 4.11
N LYS A 4 -14.30 -0.76 5.28
CA LYS A 4 -14.39 0.70 5.41
C LYS A 4 -13.00 1.29 5.59
N ASN A 5 -12.72 2.36 4.85
CA ASN A 5 -11.50 3.14 5.07
C ASN A 5 -11.62 3.87 6.41
N SER A 6 -10.57 3.80 7.23
CA SER A 6 -10.54 4.54 8.48
C SER A 6 -10.22 6.02 8.21
N LYS A 7 -10.63 6.92 9.11
CA LYS A 7 -10.22 8.34 9.04
C LYS A 7 -8.69 8.48 9.11
N ILE A 8 -8.03 7.54 9.80
CA ILE A 8 -6.58 7.49 9.94
C ILE A 8 -5.94 7.17 8.59
N ASP A 9 -6.47 6.20 7.85
CA ASP A 9 -5.95 5.81 6.53
C ASP A 9 -5.95 7.03 5.59
N ILE A 10 -7.06 7.77 5.56
CA ILE A 10 -7.20 8.97 4.72
C ILE A 10 -6.22 10.06 5.18
N GLY A 11 -6.10 10.29 6.49
CA GLY A 11 -5.16 11.28 7.03
C GLY A 11 -3.70 10.97 6.67
N ILE A 12 -3.30 9.70 6.77
CA ILE A 12 -1.96 9.23 6.39
C ILE A 12 -1.74 9.37 4.88
N THR A 13 -2.72 9.01 4.06
CA THR A 13 -2.65 9.19 2.60
C THR A 13 -2.40 10.64 2.23
N VAL A 14 -3.20 11.57 2.77
CA VAL A 14 -3.05 13.01 2.49
C VAL A 14 -1.67 13.50 2.93
N LEU A 15 -1.18 13.06 4.10
CA LEU A 15 0.16 13.39 4.56
C LEU A 15 1.24 12.91 3.57
N PHE A 16 1.17 11.66 3.12
CA PHE A 16 2.14 11.11 2.17
C PHE A 16 2.06 11.78 0.79
N GLU A 17 0.86 12.09 0.30
CA GLU A 17 0.68 12.84 -0.94
C GLU A 17 1.31 14.24 -0.86
N ILE A 18 1.11 14.97 0.23
CA ILE A 18 1.74 16.29 0.44
C ILE A 18 3.27 16.17 0.37
N ILE A 19 3.85 15.16 1.02
CA ILE A 19 5.29 14.92 1.00
C ILE A 19 5.78 14.62 -0.42
N LEU A 20 5.08 13.75 -1.15
CA LEU A 20 5.46 13.34 -2.51
C LEU A 20 5.29 14.47 -3.52
N ILE A 21 4.23 15.27 -3.42
CA ILE A 21 4.00 16.44 -4.27
C ILE A 21 5.10 17.48 -4.03
N THR A 22 5.41 17.76 -2.76
CA THR A 22 6.51 18.65 -2.39
C THR A 22 7.82 18.16 -3.00
N ASN A 23 8.11 16.85 -2.89
CA ASN A 23 9.31 16.26 -3.47
C ASN A 23 9.34 16.32 -5.01
N ALA A 24 8.19 16.14 -5.66
CA ALA A 24 8.06 16.28 -7.11
C ALA A 24 8.39 17.71 -7.57
N ILE A 25 7.86 18.73 -6.87
CA ILE A 25 8.14 20.15 -7.15
C ILE A 25 9.64 20.44 -6.98
N LEU A 26 10.24 20.03 -5.86
CA LEU A 26 11.68 20.21 -5.60
C LEU A 26 12.55 19.50 -6.65
N SER A 27 12.11 18.33 -7.13
CA SER A 27 12.81 17.56 -8.16
C SER A 27 12.82 18.29 -9.51
N ILE A 28 11.77 19.03 -9.85
CA ILE A 28 11.73 19.86 -11.07
C ILE A 28 12.75 20.99 -10.95
N THR A 29 12.76 21.74 -9.85
CA THR A 29 13.72 22.84 -9.62
C THR A 29 15.16 22.35 -9.64
N SER A 30 15.41 21.16 -9.07
CA SER A 30 16.74 20.54 -8.98
C SER A 30 17.14 19.76 -10.23
N ARG A 31 16.29 19.72 -11.28
CA ARG A 31 16.47 18.91 -12.51
C ARG A 31 16.72 17.42 -12.25
N GLN A 32 16.18 16.89 -11.16
CA GLN A 32 16.30 15.48 -10.78
C GLN A 32 15.15 14.66 -11.39
N TRP A 33 15.24 14.39 -12.68
CA TRP A 33 14.17 13.70 -13.43
C TRP A 33 13.84 12.31 -12.90
N LYS A 34 14.85 11.56 -12.40
CA LYS A 34 14.62 10.26 -11.73
C LYS A 34 13.68 10.42 -10.53
N ASN A 35 13.96 11.38 -9.66
CA ASN A 35 13.18 11.61 -8.44
C ASN A 35 11.78 12.14 -8.74
N LEU A 36 11.63 12.93 -9.81
CA LEU A 36 10.32 13.35 -10.32
C LEU A 36 9.48 12.14 -10.76
N ALA A 37 10.04 11.27 -11.61
CA ALA A 37 9.35 10.07 -12.09
C ALA A 37 8.95 9.14 -10.95
N LEU A 38 9.85 8.92 -9.98
CA LEU A 38 9.56 8.12 -8.79
C LEU A 38 8.48 8.74 -7.89
N SER A 39 8.47 10.06 -7.74
CA SER A 39 7.44 10.75 -6.94
C SER A 39 6.06 10.61 -7.59
N LEU A 40 5.98 10.75 -8.92
CA LEU A 40 4.74 10.54 -9.67
C LEU A 40 4.27 9.09 -9.58
N LEU A 41 5.19 8.12 -9.72
CA LEU A 41 4.87 6.70 -9.54
C LEU A 41 4.33 6.42 -8.14
N ALA A 42 4.95 6.98 -7.10
CA ALA A 42 4.50 6.81 -5.72
C ALA A 42 3.10 7.38 -5.48
N ILE A 43 2.77 8.55 -6.05
CA ILE A 43 1.43 9.14 -5.97
C ILE A 43 0.39 8.19 -6.59
N VAL A 44 0.68 7.64 -7.78
CA VAL A 44 -0.21 6.67 -8.42
C VAL A 44 -0.36 5.41 -7.58
N CYS A 45 0.75 4.88 -7.05
CA CYS A 45 0.74 3.65 -6.24
C CYS A 45 -0.03 3.81 -4.93
N ILE A 46 0.01 4.97 -4.28
CA ILE A 46 -0.73 5.25 -3.03
C ILE A 46 -2.25 5.07 -3.19
N ILE A 47 -2.78 5.20 -4.40
CA ILE A 47 -4.21 5.01 -4.70
C ILE A 47 -4.56 3.51 -4.80
N LEU A 48 -3.61 2.63 -5.13
CA LEU A 48 -3.86 1.20 -5.37
C LEU A 48 -4.54 0.46 -4.21
N PRO A 49 -4.14 0.63 -2.93
CA PRO A 49 -4.80 -0.07 -1.82
C PRO A 49 -6.30 0.24 -1.74
N PHE A 50 -6.70 1.47 -2.05
CA PHE A 50 -8.11 1.87 -2.04
C PHE A 50 -8.87 1.25 -3.21
N ILE A 51 -8.26 1.17 -4.39
CA ILE A 51 -8.83 0.48 -5.54
C ILE A 51 -9.04 -1.00 -5.22
N ILE A 52 -8.05 -1.66 -4.63
CA ILE A 52 -8.14 -3.07 -4.22
C ILE A 52 -9.26 -3.27 -3.19
N THR A 53 -9.33 -2.40 -2.17
CA THR A 53 -10.40 -2.44 -1.16
C THR A 53 -11.78 -2.28 -1.79
N HIS A 54 -11.92 -1.38 -2.78
CA HIS A 54 -13.17 -1.21 -3.51
C HIS A 54 -13.55 -2.46 -4.31
N ILE A 55 -12.61 -3.05 -5.05
CA ILE A 55 -12.83 -4.31 -5.79
C ILE A 55 -13.21 -5.45 -4.84
N ALA A 56 -12.54 -5.57 -3.70
CA ALA A 56 -12.84 -6.58 -2.69
C ALA A 56 -14.29 -6.44 -2.16
N ASN A 57 -14.75 -5.21 -1.91
CA ASN A 57 -16.13 -4.94 -1.52
C ASN A 57 -17.13 -5.38 -2.60
N ILE A 58 -16.87 -5.07 -3.88
CA ILE A 58 -17.72 -5.53 -5.01
C ILE A 58 -17.79 -7.06 -5.04
N LYS A 59 -16.69 -7.75 -4.77
CA LYS A 59 -16.62 -9.22 -4.77
C LYS A 59 -17.08 -9.88 -3.46
N ASN A 60 -17.54 -9.10 -2.47
CA ASN A 60 -17.87 -9.56 -1.12
C ASN A 60 -16.71 -10.32 -0.43
N LEU A 61 -15.47 -9.91 -0.72
CA LEU A 61 -14.27 -10.40 -0.05
C LEU A 61 -13.92 -9.51 1.14
N VAL A 62 -13.56 -10.14 2.26
CA VAL A 62 -13.15 -9.44 3.48
C VAL A 62 -11.63 -9.35 3.48
N LEU A 63 -11.10 -8.13 3.50
CA LEU A 63 -9.68 -7.86 3.66
C LEU A 63 -9.35 -7.66 5.15
N PRO A 64 -8.07 -7.79 5.55
CA PRO A 64 -7.64 -7.37 6.88
C PRO A 64 -8.04 -5.91 7.14
N SER A 65 -8.50 -5.59 8.35
CA SER A 65 -8.94 -4.22 8.70
C SER A 65 -7.83 -3.17 8.59
N SER A 66 -6.57 -3.60 8.65
CA SER A 66 -5.37 -2.77 8.51
C SER A 66 -4.78 -2.76 7.10
N PHE A 67 -5.47 -3.34 6.10
CA PHE A 67 -4.94 -3.53 4.75
C PHE A 67 -4.48 -2.21 4.10
N ASN A 68 -5.32 -1.18 4.09
CA ASN A 68 -4.96 0.11 3.48
C ASN A 68 -3.74 0.73 4.16
N LEU A 69 -3.75 0.78 5.50
CA LEU A 69 -2.70 1.41 6.29
C LEU A 69 -1.34 0.72 6.09
N ILE A 70 -1.29 -0.61 6.16
CA ILE A 70 -0.03 -1.36 5.98
C ILE A 70 0.47 -1.21 4.54
N SER A 71 -0.43 -1.27 3.55
CA SER A 71 -0.06 -1.11 2.14
C SER A 71 0.47 0.30 1.84
N LEU A 72 -0.18 1.33 2.37
CA LEU A 72 0.27 2.73 2.24
C LEU A 72 1.66 2.93 2.83
N LEU A 73 1.89 2.42 4.05
CA LEU A 73 3.21 2.46 4.68
C LEU A 73 4.25 1.75 3.82
N PHE A 74 3.95 0.54 3.37
CA PHE A 74 4.87 -0.25 2.56
C PHE A 74 5.27 0.45 1.25
N ILE A 75 4.30 1.01 0.52
CA ILE A 75 4.53 1.77 -0.71
C ILE A 75 5.39 3.00 -0.43
N PHE A 76 5.12 3.72 0.66
CA PHE A 76 5.90 4.90 1.01
C PHE A 76 7.33 4.55 1.43
N LEU A 77 7.52 3.50 2.24
CA LEU A 77 8.85 3.05 2.66
C LEU A 77 9.70 2.56 1.47
N THR A 78 9.09 1.86 0.51
CA THR A 78 9.81 1.35 -0.67
C THR A 78 10.18 2.46 -1.65
N LEU A 79 9.24 3.34 -2.02
CA LEU A 79 9.48 4.34 -3.06
C LEU A 79 10.12 5.64 -2.52
N TYR A 80 9.60 6.19 -1.42
CA TYR A 80 10.12 7.45 -0.89
C TYR A 80 11.42 7.23 -0.12
N PHE A 81 11.41 6.38 0.90
CA PHE A 81 12.61 6.14 1.69
C PHE A 81 13.64 5.31 0.92
N GLY A 82 13.22 4.21 0.29
CA GLY A 82 14.10 3.33 -0.47
C GLY A 82 14.77 4.03 -1.64
N GLU A 83 14.00 4.53 -2.61
CA GLU A 83 14.54 5.13 -3.84
C GLU A 83 14.87 6.61 -3.70
N ILE A 84 13.91 7.47 -3.34
CA ILE A 84 14.11 8.93 -3.37
C ILE A 84 15.14 9.37 -2.31
N LYS A 85 15.12 8.77 -1.11
CA LYS A 85 16.10 9.03 -0.05
C LYS A 85 17.30 8.09 -0.09
N ASN A 86 17.40 7.21 -1.08
CA ASN A 86 18.50 6.26 -1.26
C ASN A 86 18.74 5.32 -0.07
N PHE A 87 17.72 4.94 0.70
CA PHE A 87 17.91 4.03 1.84
C PHE A 87 18.39 2.64 1.40
N TYR A 88 18.08 2.19 0.18
CA TYR A 88 18.64 0.95 -0.36
C TYR A 88 20.17 0.96 -0.46
N SER A 89 20.78 2.14 -0.64
CA SER A 89 22.24 2.28 -0.69
C SER A 89 22.85 2.60 0.67
N ILE A 90 22.13 3.33 1.52
CA ILE A 90 22.62 3.77 2.83
C ILE A 90 22.54 2.63 3.86
N PHE A 91 21.44 1.87 3.86
CA PHE A 91 21.18 0.83 4.84
C PHE A 91 21.07 -0.52 4.15
N TRP A 92 22.10 -1.35 4.27
CA TRP A 92 22.18 -2.68 3.63
C TRP A 92 21.02 -3.61 4.00
N TRP A 93 20.43 -3.45 5.19
CA TRP A 93 19.32 -4.28 5.68
C TRP A 93 17.95 -3.78 5.25
N TRP A 94 17.85 -2.58 4.64
CA TRP A 94 16.57 -1.95 4.33
C TRP A 94 15.72 -2.80 3.40
N ASP A 95 16.33 -3.33 2.34
CA ASP A 95 15.65 -4.20 1.37
C ASP A 95 15.17 -5.51 2.01
N LEU A 96 16.03 -6.14 2.84
CA LEU A 96 15.68 -7.37 3.54
C LEU A 96 14.53 -7.16 4.53
N LEU A 97 14.52 -6.04 5.26
CA LEU A 97 13.42 -5.68 6.16
C LEU A 97 12.10 -5.56 5.40
N LEU A 98 12.10 -4.83 4.28
CA LEU A 98 10.90 -4.65 3.48
C LEU A 98 10.39 -5.98 2.91
N HIS A 99 11.28 -6.84 2.42
CA HIS A 99 10.91 -8.17 1.96
C HIS A 99 10.32 -9.04 3.07
N ALA A 100 10.88 -9.02 4.28
CA ALA A 100 10.35 -9.76 5.42
C ALA A 100 8.94 -9.26 5.82
N ILE A 101 8.73 -7.94 5.85
CA ILE A 101 7.41 -7.34 6.12
C ILE A 101 6.42 -7.74 5.02
N PHE A 102 6.81 -7.61 3.75
CA PHE A 102 5.93 -7.93 2.62
C PHE A 102 5.57 -9.40 2.56
N GLY A 103 6.54 -10.30 2.76
CA GLY A 103 6.30 -11.74 2.81
C GLY A 103 5.32 -12.12 3.92
N SER A 104 5.52 -11.56 5.12
CA SER A 104 4.61 -11.76 6.26
C SER A 104 3.20 -11.22 5.94
N TYR A 105 3.13 -10.04 5.33
CA TYR A 105 1.86 -9.41 4.96
C TYR A 105 1.10 -10.17 3.88
N ALA A 106 1.80 -10.73 2.88
CA ALA A 106 1.21 -11.56 1.84
C ALA A 106 0.54 -12.81 2.42
N VAL A 107 1.16 -13.45 3.42
CA VAL A 107 0.57 -14.59 4.14
C VAL A 107 -0.72 -14.19 4.86
N LEU A 108 -0.75 -13.02 5.52
CA LEU A 108 -1.95 -12.52 6.18
C LEU A 108 -3.10 -12.26 5.20
N ILE A 109 -2.81 -11.66 4.04
CA ILE A 109 -3.80 -11.44 2.97
C ILE A 109 -4.34 -12.79 2.46
N ALA A 110 -3.44 -13.74 2.18
CA ALA A 110 -3.83 -15.06 1.69
C ALA A 110 -4.77 -15.78 2.66
N LEU A 111 -4.50 -15.73 3.96
CA LEU A 111 -5.36 -16.34 4.99
C LEU A 111 -6.76 -15.72 4.99
N HIS A 112 -6.87 -14.39 4.89
CA HIS A 112 -8.16 -13.70 4.83
C HIS A 112 -8.94 -14.04 3.55
N LEU A 113 -8.26 -14.15 2.42
CA LEU A 113 -8.87 -14.56 1.15
C LEU A 113 -9.44 -15.97 1.24
N ILE A 114 -8.67 -16.93 1.75
CA ILE A 114 -9.09 -18.33 1.91
C ILE A 114 -10.31 -18.41 2.84
N GLN A 115 -10.28 -17.73 3.98
CA GLN A 115 -11.42 -17.67 4.90
C GLN A 115 -12.66 -17.07 4.25
N GLY A 116 -12.49 -16.00 3.47
CA GLY A 116 -13.57 -15.37 2.71
C GLY A 116 -14.20 -16.32 1.68
N ILE A 117 -13.39 -17.10 0.97
CA ILE A 117 -13.84 -18.09 -0.02
C ILE A 117 -14.60 -19.24 0.66
N ILE A 118 -14.02 -19.85 1.70
CA ILE A 118 -14.63 -20.96 2.44
C ILE A 118 -15.97 -20.53 3.07
N ALA A 119 -16.03 -19.33 3.64
CA ALA A 119 -17.26 -18.79 4.23
C ALA A 119 -18.36 -18.58 3.16
N LYS A 120 -17.96 -18.23 1.93
CA LYS A 120 -18.88 -18.09 0.81
C LYS A 120 -19.43 -19.43 0.34
N GLU A 121 -18.59 -20.47 0.20
CA GLU A 121 -19.04 -21.81 -0.20
C GLU A 121 -20.07 -22.39 0.79
N LYS A 122 -19.80 -22.31 2.10
CA LYS A 122 -20.73 -22.80 3.12
C LYS A 122 -22.12 -22.15 3.09
N LYS A 123 -22.24 -20.92 2.58
CA LYS A 123 -23.54 -20.24 2.41
C LYS A 123 -24.32 -20.77 1.20
N VAL A 124 -23.62 -21.18 0.14
CA VAL A 124 -24.26 -21.72 -1.08
C VAL A 124 -24.80 -23.12 -0.84
N THR A 125 -24.11 -23.97 -0.08
CA THR A 125 -24.55 -25.37 0.18
C THR A 125 -25.71 -25.47 1.18
N LYS A 126 -26.06 -24.39 1.89
CA LYS A 126 -27.15 -24.35 2.88
C LYS A 126 -28.45 -23.72 2.35
N GLN A 127 -28.49 -23.35 1.07
CA GLN A 127 -29.70 -22.95 0.35
C GLN A 127 -30.21 -24.12 -0.47
#